data_AF-A0A7C2GVY8-F1
#
_entry.id   AF-A0A7C2GVY8-F1
#
_cell.length_a   1.000
_cell.length_b   1.000
_cell.length_c   1.000
_cell.angle_alpha   90.00
_cell.angle_beta   90.00
_cell.angle_gamma   90.00
#
_symmetry.space_group_name_H-M   'P 1'
#
loop_
_entity.id
_entity.type
_entity.pdbx_description
1 polymer ?
#
loop_
_entity_poly.entity_id
_entity_poly.type
_entity_poly.pdbx_seq_one_letter_code
_entity_poly.pdbx_strand_id
1 'polypeptide(L)'
;MKPMLATFRREHVEMLSELYALDQALAQCAEGWVKRERVRQVVQQLQALIRERLLPHCVREKRALRPLLRRGSHGSWLTALLEDDRLLRREERLLQHLLHALEQENEPALGQVIAAGERIIAALIEHIHQEEIRLFPILESLGAGEGKGLHA
;
A
#
# COMPACT_ATOMS: atom_id res chain seq x y z
N MET A 1 -14.48 -16.37 6.38
CA MET A 1 -13.71 -15.17 6.80
C MET A 1 -12.25 -15.47 7.17
N LYS A 2 -11.98 -16.35 8.15
CA LYS A 2 -10.61 -16.66 8.65
C LYS A 2 -9.54 -17.00 7.58
N PRO A 3 -9.79 -17.85 6.56
CA PRO A 3 -8.77 -18.15 5.54
C PRO A 3 -8.44 -16.95 4.63
N MET A 4 -9.38 -16.02 4.42
CA MET A 4 -9.16 -14.80 3.65
C MET A 4 -8.26 -13.81 4.41
N LEU A 5 -8.49 -13.64 5.72
CA LEU A 5 -7.67 -12.76 6.55
C LEU A 5 -6.23 -13.27 6.71
N ALA A 6 -6.06 -14.59 6.86
CA ALA A 6 -4.73 -15.20 6.84
C ALA A 6 -4.01 -14.97 5.50
N THR A 7 -4.76 -14.85 4.39
CA THR A 7 -4.20 -14.51 3.09
C THR A 7 -3.78 -13.04 3.05
N PHE A 8 -4.63 -12.12 3.50
CA PHE A 8 -4.29 -10.69 3.53
C PHE A 8 -3.06 -10.39 4.42
N ARG A 9 -2.99 -10.97 5.62
CA ARG A 9 -1.82 -10.83 6.50
C ARG A 9 -0.52 -11.34 5.86
N ARG A 10 -0.59 -12.46 5.14
CA ARG A 10 0.58 -12.99 4.43
C ARG A 10 1.03 -12.03 3.33
N GLU A 11 0.08 -11.51 2.56
CA GLU A 11 0.35 -10.53 1.52
C GLU A 11 0.93 -9.23 2.10
N HIS A 12 0.43 -8.76 3.26
CA HIS A 12 1.00 -7.62 4.00
C HIS A 12 2.45 -7.88 4.39
N VAL A 13 2.77 -9.05 4.96
CA VAL A 13 4.17 -9.42 5.32
C VAL A 13 5.08 -9.39 4.09
N GLU A 14 4.64 -9.95 2.97
CA GLU A 14 5.41 -9.95 1.73
C GLU A 14 5.61 -8.53 1.18
N MET A 15 4.56 -7.70 1.16
CA MET A 15 4.63 -6.31 0.68
C MET A 15 5.50 -5.45 1.59
N LEU A 16 5.41 -5.60 2.92
CA LEU A 16 6.28 -4.91 3.87
C LEU A 16 7.74 -5.27 3.68
N SER A 17 8.05 -6.56 3.49
CA SER A 17 9.42 -6.99 3.20
C SER A 17 9.99 -6.33 1.95
N GLU A 18 9.19 -6.21 0.88
CA GLU A 18 9.60 -5.54 -0.35
C GLU A 18 9.73 -4.02 -0.18
N LEU A 19 8.81 -3.39 0.55
CA LEU A 19 8.87 -1.95 0.87
C LEU A 19 10.14 -1.61 1.66
N TYR A 20 10.49 -2.40 2.68
CA TYR A 20 11.74 -2.19 3.44
C TYR A 20 12.99 -2.39 2.58
N ALA A 21 12.99 -3.36 1.67
CA ALA A 21 14.11 -3.56 0.75
C ALA A 21 14.27 -2.37 -0.23
N LEU A 22 13.15 -1.82 -0.71
CA LEU A 22 13.15 -0.63 -1.57
C LEU A 22 13.58 0.63 -0.82
N ASP A 23 13.16 0.79 0.44
CA ASP A 23 13.56 1.90 1.31
C ASP A 23 15.07 1.90 1.51
N GLN A 24 15.63 0.74 1.88
CA GLN A 24 17.08 0.58 2.02
C GLN A 24 17.82 0.86 0.70
N ALA A 25 17.27 0.45 -0.43
CA ALA A 25 17.86 0.72 -1.74
C ALA A 25 17.83 2.22 -2.10
N LEU A 26 16.78 2.96 -1.73
CA LEU A 26 16.71 4.41 -1.90
C LEU A 26 17.67 5.15 -0.97
N ALA A 27 17.76 4.75 0.29
CA ALA A 27 18.72 5.32 1.25
C ALA A 27 20.16 5.18 0.73
N GLN A 28 20.54 4.01 0.21
CA GLN A 28 21.84 3.80 -0.44
C GLN A 28 22.04 4.69 -1.68
N CYS A 29 20.96 5.04 -2.38
CA CYS A 29 21.03 5.98 -3.51
C CYS A 29 21.31 7.42 -3.06
N ALA A 30 20.91 7.79 -1.84
CA ALA A 30 21.11 9.12 -1.29
C ALA A 30 22.54 9.35 -0.76
N GLU A 31 23.22 8.30 -0.30
CA GLU A 31 24.51 8.37 0.42
C GLU A 31 25.76 8.40 -0.49
N GLY A 32 25.64 8.30 -1.82
CA GLY A 32 26.80 8.15 -2.71
C GLY A 32 26.68 8.75 -4.11
N TRP A 33 27.73 8.58 -4.91
CA TRP A 33 27.75 8.87 -6.36
C TRP A 33 26.95 7.81 -7.11
N VAL A 34 25.64 7.78 -6.88
CA VAL A 34 24.79 6.72 -7.43
C VAL A 34 24.36 7.06 -8.84
N LYS A 35 24.51 6.07 -9.73
CA LYS A 35 24.09 6.18 -11.13
C LYS A 35 22.58 6.38 -11.18
N ARG A 36 22.12 7.40 -11.93
CA ARG A 36 20.71 7.68 -12.25
C ARG A 36 19.91 6.41 -12.57
N GLU A 37 20.55 5.47 -13.25
CA GLU A 37 20.00 4.15 -13.58
C GLU A 37 19.52 3.35 -12.37
N ARG A 38 20.28 3.36 -11.27
CA ARG A 38 19.91 2.62 -10.05
C ARG A 38 18.67 3.23 -9.40
N VAL A 39 18.61 4.56 -9.29
CA VAL A 39 17.41 5.26 -8.78
C VAL A 39 16.20 4.93 -9.65
N ARG A 40 16.35 4.99 -10.98
CA ARG A 40 15.29 4.62 -11.92
C ARG A 40 14.77 3.21 -11.66
N GLN A 41 15.66 2.22 -11.52
CA GLN A 41 15.27 0.83 -11.27
C GLN A 41 14.50 0.66 -9.96
N VAL A 42 14.95 1.28 -8.87
CA VAL A 42 14.28 1.19 -7.57
C VAL A 42 12.89 1.83 -7.62
N VAL A 43 12.76 2.98 -8.27
CA VAL A 43 11.49 3.68 -8.46
C VAL A 43 10.53 2.90 -9.37
N GLN A 44 11.04 2.24 -10.41
CA GLN A 44 10.26 1.33 -11.26
C GLN A 44 9.73 0.13 -10.47
N GLN A 45 10.55 -0.46 -9.60
CA GLN A 45 10.13 -1.54 -8.72
C GLN A 45 9.04 -1.09 -7.75
N LEU A 46 9.17 0.10 -7.16
CA LEU A 46 8.13 0.68 -6.31
C LEU A 46 6.81 0.90 -7.08
N GLN A 47 6.88 1.44 -8.30
CA GLN A 47 5.69 1.60 -9.14
C GLN A 47 5.03 0.26 -9.45
N ALA A 48 5.82 -0.76 -9.80
CA ALA A 48 5.32 -2.11 -10.09
C ALA A 48 4.64 -2.72 -8.86
N LEU A 49 5.25 -2.62 -7.67
CA LEU A 49 4.67 -3.08 -6.40
C LEU A 49 3.30 -2.45 -6.13
N ILE A 50 3.18 -1.13 -6.32
CA ILE A 50 1.91 -0.42 -6.14
C ILE A 50 0.85 -0.93 -7.11
N ARG A 51 1.21 -0.99 -8.40
CA ARG A 51 0.28 -1.31 -9.48
C ARG A 51 -0.19 -2.76 -9.47
N GLU A 52 0.74 -3.69 -9.21
CA GLU A 52 0.53 -5.12 -9.43
C GLU A 52 0.12 -5.86 -8.16
N ARG A 53 0.41 -5.29 -6.98
CA ARG A 53 0.14 -5.97 -5.69
C ARG A 53 -0.74 -5.14 -4.77
N LEU A 54 -0.34 -3.92 -4.40
CA LEU A 54 -1.08 -3.10 -3.44
C LEU A 54 -2.47 -2.72 -3.95
N LEU A 55 -2.58 -2.15 -5.17
CA LEU A 55 -3.88 -1.77 -5.72
C LEU A 55 -4.85 -2.96 -5.84
N PRO A 56 -4.47 -4.12 -6.38
CA PRO A 56 -5.32 -5.32 -6.38
C PRO A 56 -5.66 -5.83 -4.97
N HIS A 57 -4.73 -5.73 -4.02
CA HIS A 57 -4.95 -6.11 -2.62
C HIS A 57 -6.03 -5.23 -1.97
N CYS A 58 -5.87 -3.91 -1.99
CA CYS A 58 -6.84 -2.97 -1.43
C CYS A 58 -8.24 -3.17 -2.05
N VAL A 59 -8.34 -3.42 -3.36
CA VAL A 59 -9.63 -3.73 -4.00
C VAL A 59 -10.30 -4.98 -3.41
N ARG A 60 -9.53 -6.03 -3.09
CA ARG A 60 -10.06 -7.26 -2.47
C ARG A 60 -10.51 -7.01 -1.03
N GLU A 61 -9.73 -6.27 -0.25
CA GLU A 61 -10.11 -5.90 1.12
C GLU A 61 -11.40 -5.07 1.14
N LYS A 62 -11.53 -4.08 0.26
CA LYS A 62 -12.74 -3.26 0.15
C LYS A 62 -13.95 -4.08 -0.23
N ARG A 63 -13.80 -5.07 -1.11
CA ARG A 63 -14.89 -6.01 -1.43
C ARG A 63 -15.31 -6.80 -0.20
N ALA A 64 -14.37 -7.24 0.63
CA ALA A 64 -14.66 -7.92 1.89
C ALA A 64 -15.38 -7.01 2.91
N LEU A 65 -15.12 -5.70 2.87
CA LEU A 65 -15.76 -4.71 3.75
C LEU A 65 -17.15 -4.23 3.29
N ARG A 66 -17.53 -4.45 2.03
CA ARG A 66 -18.83 -4.00 1.50
C ARG A 66 -20.06 -4.40 2.33
N PRO A 67 -20.15 -5.62 2.91
CA PRO A 67 -21.27 -5.99 3.76
C PRO A 67 -21.41 -5.12 5.01
N LEU A 68 -20.31 -4.54 5.51
CA LEU A 68 -20.30 -3.69 6.69
C LEU A 68 -20.85 -2.30 6.44
N LEU A 69 -20.48 -1.72 5.31
CA LEU A 69 -20.99 -0.41 4.90
C LEU A 69 -22.51 -0.40 4.80
N ARG A 70 -23.10 -1.52 4.39
CA ARG A 70 -24.57 -1.67 4.29
C ARG A 70 -25.27 -1.75 5.64
N ARG A 71 -24.57 -2.11 6.72
CA ARG A 71 -25.13 -2.23 8.08
C ARG A 71 -25.07 -0.94 8.89
N GLY A 72 -24.53 0.15 8.32
CA GLY A 72 -24.75 1.53 8.78
C GLY A 72 -24.04 1.96 10.08
N SER A 73 -23.22 1.12 10.70
CA SER A 73 -22.64 1.39 12.03
C SER A 73 -21.15 1.78 12.04
N HIS A 74 -20.50 1.88 10.88
CA HIS A 74 -19.06 2.12 10.82
C HIS A 74 -18.78 3.57 10.40
N GLY A 75 -18.21 4.34 11.35
CA GLY A 75 -17.99 5.79 11.24
C GLY A 75 -16.98 6.24 10.18
N SER A 76 -16.65 7.53 10.21
CA SER A 76 -15.81 8.25 9.22
C SER A 76 -14.49 7.58 8.85
N TRP A 77 -13.92 6.76 9.74
CA TRP A 77 -12.67 6.04 9.50
C TRP A 77 -12.79 4.96 8.41
N LEU A 78 -13.94 4.28 8.28
CA LEU A 78 -14.14 3.28 7.23
C LEU A 78 -14.25 3.94 5.85
N THR A 79 -14.83 5.14 5.81
CA THR A 79 -14.82 5.98 4.60
C THR A 79 -13.40 6.41 4.23
N ALA A 80 -12.58 6.83 5.20
CA ALA A 80 -11.18 7.18 4.97
C ALA A 80 -10.39 6.00 4.38
N LEU A 81 -10.56 4.80 4.94
CA LEU A 81 -9.92 3.58 4.44
C LEU A 81 -10.37 3.23 3.00
N LEU A 82 -11.61 3.55 2.64
CA LEU A 82 -12.12 3.37 1.28
C LEU A 82 -11.55 4.40 0.30
N GLU A 83 -11.17 5.59 0.77
CA GLU A 83 -10.55 6.63 -0.06
C GLU A 83 -9.06 6.40 -0.33
N ASP A 84 -8.40 5.49 0.40
CA ASP A 84 -6.97 5.18 0.24
C ASP A 84 -6.58 4.72 -1.20
N ASP A 85 -7.52 4.18 -2.00
CA ASP A 85 -7.24 3.85 -3.41
C ASP A 85 -6.90 5.10 -4.23
N ARG A 86 -7.51 6.25 -3.90
CA ARG A 86 -7.22 7.51 -4.58
C ARG A 86 -5.81 7.98 -4.27
N LEU A 87 -5.36 7.77 -3.03
CA LEU A 87 -4.01 8.11 -2.60
C LEU A 87 -3.00 7.20 -3.30
N LEU A 88 -3.21 5.88 -3.28
CA LEU A 88 -2.36 4.91 -4.00
C LEU A 88 -2.27 5.21 -5.51
N ARG A 89 -3.40 5.52 -6.17
CA ARG A 89 -3.41 5.92 -7.59
C ARG A 89 -2.78 7.28 -7.85
N ARG A 90 -2.75 8.17 -6.86
CA ARG A 90 -2.05 9.45 -6.98
C ARG A 90 -0.55 9.24 -6.89
N GLU A 91 -0.09 8.43 -5.94
CA GLU A 91 1.34 8.14 -5.78
C GLU A 91 1.87 7.29 -6.96
N GLU A 92 1.10 6.35 -7.50
CA GLU A 92 1.46 5.62 -8.73
C GLU A 92 1.65 6.55 -9.93
N ARG A 93 0.72 7.50 -10.15
CA ARG A 93 0.85 8.51 -11.21
C ARG A 93 2.02 9.45 -10.99
N LEU A 94 2.31 9.81 -9.73
CA LEU A 94 3.46 10.63 -9.40
C LEU A 94 4.76 9.90 -9.76
N LEU A 95 4.89 8.63 -9.38
CA LEU A 95 6.05 7.80 -9.73
C LEU A 95 6.19 7.67 -11.25
N GLN A 96 5.09 7.44 -11.96
CA GLN A 96 5.10 7.39 -13.43
C GLN A 96 5.62 8.71 -14.04
N HIS A 97 5.19 9.85 -13.51
CA HIS A 97 5.64 11.15 -13.98
C HIS A 97 7.14 11.38 -13.70
N LEU A 98 7.61 11.02 -12.49
CA LEU A 98 9.01 11.13 -12.12
C LEU A 98 9.91 10.22 -12.97
N LEU A 99 9.46 9.00 -13.27
CA LEU A 99 10.16 8.07 -14.16
C LEU A 99 10.25 8.63 -15.59
N HIS A 100 9.14 9.15 -16.11
CA HIS A 100 9.14 9.76 -17.44
C HIS A 100 10.06 10.99 -17.50
N ALA A 101 10.08 11.82 -16.46
CA ALA A 101 10.98 12.97 -16.39
C ALA A 101 12.47 12.54 -16.34
N LEU A 102 12.80 11.46 -15.62
CA LEU A 102 14.14 10.88 -15.62
C LEU A 102 14.59 10.36 -16.99
N GLU A 103 13.66 9.91 -17.84
CA GLU A 103 13.94 9.41 -19.20
C GLU A 103 14.15 10.52 -20.22
N GLN A 104 13.49 11.67 -20.05
CA GLN A 104 13.52 12.78 -21.00
C GLN A 104 14.74 13.70 -20.83
N GLU A 105 15.67 13.39 -19.92
CA GLU A 105 16.76 14.29 -19.47
C GLU A 105 16.29 15.68 -19.01
N ASN A 106 14.98 15.93 -18.92
CA ASN A 106 14.36 17.03 -18.20
C ASN A 106 14.62 16.78 -16.73
N GLU A 107 15.79 17.14 -16.21
CA GLU A 107 16.25 16.71 -14.89
C GLU A 107 15.27 17.10 -13.76
N PRO A 108 14.38 16.21 -13.24
CA PRO A 108 14.04 16.37 -11.84
C PRO A 108 15.36 16.18 -11.09
N ALA A 109 15.63 17.01 -10.09
CA ALA A 109 16.78 16.77 -9.24
C ALA A 109 16.66 15.34 -8.70
N LEU A 110 17.68 14.50 -8.88
CA LEU A 110 17.65 13.09 -8.44
C LEU A 110 17.17 12.96 -6.99
N GLY A 111 17.55 13.92 -6.13
CA GLY A 111 17.07 14.02 -4.76
C GLY A 111 15.55 14.19 -4.62
N GLN A 112 14.85 14.87 -5.54
CA GLN A 112 13.39 14.95 -5.53
C GLN A 112 12.74 13.60 -5.81
N VAL A 113 13.31 12.82 -6.73
CA VAL A 113 12.80 11.48 -7.05
C VAL A 113 13.01 10.54 -5.87
N ILE A 114 14.20 10.56 -5.26
CA ILE A 114 14.51 9.76 -4.08
C ILE A 114 13.57 10.13 -2.92
N ALA A 115 13.47 11.42 -2.59
CA ALA A 115 12.60 11.89 -1.51
C ALA A 115 11.11 11.57 -1.77
N ALA A 116 10.66 11.62 -3.01
CA ALA A 116 9.31 11.19 -3.37
C ALA A 116 9.12 9.69 -3.14
N GLY A 117 10.08 8.86 -3.55
CA GLY A 117 10.07 7.42 -3.33
C GLY A 117 10.03 7.05 -1.84
N GLU A 118 10.91 7.63 -1.02
CA GLU A 118 10.96 7.43 0.44
C GLU A 118 9.63 7.82 1.09
N ARG A 119 9.09 8.99 0.76
CA ARG A 119 7.80 9.46 1.27
C ARG A 119 6.66 8.51 0.91
N ILE A 120 6.66 7.97 -0.31
CA ILE A 120 5.65 7.01 -0.76
C ILE A 120 5.78 5.71 0.02
N ILE A 121 6.99 5.16 0.15
CA ILE A 121 7.22 3.93 0.90
C ILE A 121 6.74 4.07 2.35
N ALA A 122 7.11 5.17 3.02
CA ALA A 122 6.67 5.44 4.39
C ALA A 122 5.13 5.48 4.50
N ALA A 123 4.45 6.14 3.56
CA ALA A 123 2.99 6.19 3.54
C ALA A 123 2.35 4.81 3.32
N LEU A 124 2.94 3.96 2.48
CA LEU A 124 2.47 2.60 2.22
C LEU A 124 2.63 1.69 3.43
N ILE A 125 3.78 1.76 4.12
CA ILE A 125 4.03 1.01 5.35
C ILE A 125 3.00 1.40 6.42
N GLU A 126 2.80 2.71 6.62
CA GLU A 126 1.82 3.21 7.58
C GLU A 126 0.40 2.74 7.25
N HIS A 127 0.01 2.79 5.97
CA HIS A 127 -1.29 2.29 5.53
C HIS A 127 -1.49 0.81 5.89
N ILE A 128 -0.51 -0.05 5.59
CA ILE A 128 -0.57 -1.48 5.94
C ILE A 128 -0.73 -1.66 7.46
N HIS A 129 0.06 -0.93 8.27
CA HIS A 129 -0.07 -1.01 9.74
C HIS A 129 -1.44 -0.57 10.25
N GLN A 130 -2.03 0.48 9.66
CA GLN A 130 -3.38 0.93 10.04
C GLN A 130 -4.44 -0.12 9.69
N GLU A 131 -4.30 -0.83 8.58
CA GLU A 131 -5.17 -1.96 8.24
C GLU A 131 -5.03 -3.10 9.24
N GLU A 132 -3.81 -3.50 9.60
CA GLU A 132 -3.60 -4.57 10.58
C GLU A 132 -4.16 -4.23 11.97
N ILE A 133 -4.01 -2.98 12.42
CA ILE A 133 -4.43 -2.53 13.76
C ILE A 133 -5.94 -2.27 13.82
N ARG A 134 -6.54 -1.75 12.75
CA ARG A 134 -7.94 -1.29 12.77
C ARG A 134 -8.86 -2.18 11.96
N LEU A 135 -8.48 -2.53 10.74
CA LEU A 135 -9.34 -3.21 9.79
C LEU A 135 -9.51 -4.69 10.13
N PHE A 136 -8.40 -5.39 10.33
CA PHE A 136 -8.41 -6.83 10.52
C PHE A 136 -9.16 -7.28 11.78
N PRO A 137 -9.04 -6.62 12.95
CA PRO A 137 -9.85 -6.96 14.12
C PRO A 137 -11.36 -6.90 13.85
N ILE A 138 -11.80 -5.93 13.03
CA ILE A 138 -13.20 -5.79 12.68
C ILE A 138 -13.64 -6.94 11.77
N LEU A 139 -12.87 -7.24 10.73
CA LEU A 139 -13.12 -8.38 9.84
C LEU A 139 -13.13 -9.72 10.59
N GLU A 140 -12.26 -9.91 11.59
CA GLU A 140 -12.24 -11.09 12.46
C GLU A 140 -13.51 -11.19 13.31
N SER A 141 -13.94 -10.08 13.92
CA SER A 141 -15.14 -10.05 14.77
C SER A 141 -16.41 -10.45 14.01
N LEU A 142 -16.48 -10.10 12.73
CA LEU A 142 -17.61 -10.42 11.85
C LEU A 142 -17.62 -11.87 11.41
N GLY A 143 -16.44 -12.42 11.12
CA GLY A 143 -16.28 -13.85 10.84
C GLY A 143 -16.57 -14.73 12.05
N ALA A 144 -16.49 -14.18 13.27
CA ALA A 144 -16.88 -14.87 14.50
C ALA A 144 -18.38 -14.78 14.79
N GLY A 145 -19.06 -13.71 14.32
CA GLY A 145 -20.50 -13.50 14.50
C GLY A 145 -21.38 -14.45 13.68
N GLU A 146 -20.91 -14.97 12.55
CA GLU A 146 -21.63 -15.98 11.75
C GLU A 146 -21.69 -17.36 12.43
N GLY A 147 -20.98 -17.56 13.55
CA GLY A 147 -21.00 -18.79 14.35
C GLY A 147 -21.89 -18.75 15.61
N LYS A 148 -22.57 -17.62 15.88
CA LYS A 148 -23.50 -17.49 17.02
C LYS A 148 -24.92 -17.22 16.54
N GLY A 149 -25.46 -18.16 15.77
CA GLY A 149 -26.89 -18.31 15.58
C GLY A 149 -27.27 -19.76 15.92
N LEU A 150 -28.19 -19.91 16.88
CA LEU A 150 -28.99 -21.11 17.18
C LEU A 150 -28.31 -22.25 17.99
N HIS A 151 -28.19 -22.04 19.29
CA HIS A 151 -28.69 -23.01 20.27
C HIS A 151 -29.63 -22.20 21.18
N ALA A 152 -30.94 -22.28 20.90
CA ALA A 152 -31.91 -23.12 21.60
C ALA A 152 -32.24 -22.53 22.98
#